data_AF-A0A559J1H6-F1
#
_entry.id   AF-A0A559J1H6-F1
#
_cell.length_a   1.000
_cell.length_b   1.000
_cell.length_c   1.000
_cell.angle_alpha   90.00
_cell.angle_beta   90.00
_cell.angle_gamma   90.00
#
_symmetry.space_group_name_H-M   'P 1'
#
loop_
_entity.id
_entity.type
_entity.pdbx_description
1 polymer ?
#
loop_
_entity_poly.entity_id
_entity_poly.type
_entity_poly.pdbx_seq_one_letter_code
_entity_poly.pdbx_strand_id
1 'polypeptide(L)'
;MKLKKLLLSFLTIALLFTLVIPSSLATAQETSQTQVYSTENGSSYTVASSENGTEIVIPIYVIYDEETQQGYQLTESEYQQRKSSLSPMTVSVIRYQVAISANNGILTYGYTIKTLAGPIPTTAKIHVASLVSSTTRYGLYSQWGSADFNLIGSDFVLGTGKTKQDNMYNTYYWKFRINSSTTWASGRVDLSDETTDAFLLNKKGVLYPKYSDPQSGIALIEPRADMVPNPRTPSSTYRTNFMKHYNTSFGNPTYFIWDDVQVHHMIPVRFNGSDAMSNLIPLWKPGVQPQNGILSHSVLNSWWANYY
;
A
#
# COMPACT_ATOMS: atom_id res chain seq x y z
N MET A 1 41.71 -24.14 57.06
CA MET A 1 41.95 -22.70 56.95
C MET A 1 41.68 -22.24 55.51
N LYS A 2 40.51 -21.58 55.33
CA LYS A 2 40.32 -20.38 54.48
C LYS A 2 40.67 -20.46 52.97
N LEU A 3 39.78 -21.02 52.15
CA LEU A 3 39.50 -20.48 50.80
C LEU A 3 38.21 -21.06 50.14
N LYS A 4 37.11 -21.24 50.90
CA LYS A 4 35.80 -21.66 50.33
C LYS A 4 34.60 -20.85 50.86
N LYS A 5 34.84 -19.70 51.50
CA LYS A 5 33.80 -18.83 52.06
C LYS A 5 33.85 -17.38 51.55
N LEU A 6 34.38 -17.14 50.35
CA LEU A 6 34.50 -15.78 49.79
C LEU A 6 33.89 -15.60 48.39
N LEU A 7 33.05 -16.53 47.94
CA LEU A 7 32.38 -16.45 46.63
C LEU A 7 30.85 -16.61 46.69
N LEU A 8 30.29 -16.61 47.90
CA LEU A 8 28.85 -16.75 48.13
C LEU A 8 28.22 -15.51 48.78
N SER A 9 28.91 -14.38 48.77
CA SER A 9 28.48 -13.11 49.38
C SER A 9 28.40 -11.94 48.39
N PHE A 10 28.56 -12.21 47.08
CA PHE A 10 28.26 -11.25 46.00
C PHE A 10 26.99 -11.60 45.22
N LEU A 11 26.32 -12.70 45.58
CA LEU A 11 25.07 -13.16 44.96
C LEU A 11 23.89 -13.02 45.92
N THR A 12 23.79 -11.87 46.61
CA THR A 12 22.64 -11.56 47.49
C THR A 12 22.47 -10.06 47.75
N ILE A 13 23.06 -9.20 46.92
CA ILE A 13 22.84 -7.75 46.88
C ILE A 13 22.58 -7.35 45.41
N ALA A 14 21.63 -8.04 44.79
CA ALA A 14 21.01 -7.65 43.52
C ALA A 14 19.51 -7.99 43.57
N LEU A 15 18.94 -7.90 44.77
CA LEU A 15 17.50 -7.98 45.03
C LEU A 15 17.17 -6.75 45.87
N LEU A 16 16.11 -6.02 45.47
CA LEU A 16 15.66 -4.74 46.01
C LEU A 16 16.32 -3.49 45.39
N PHE A 17 16.14 -3.31 44.10
CA PHE A 17 15.57 -2.05 43.63
C PHE A 17 14.39 -2.35 42.70
N THR A 18 13.23 -1.94 43.20
CA THR A 18 11.95 -1.80 42.52
C THR A 18 12.10 -1.06 41.18
N LEU A 19 11.59 -1.66 40.12
CA LEU A 19 10.76 -0.92 39.18
C LEU A 19 9.66 -1.85 38.68
N VAL A 20 8.46 -1.59 39.21
CA VAL A 20 7.20 -1.94 38.59
C VAL A 20 7.27 -1.44 37.15
N ILE A 21 7.49 -2.34 36.19
CA ILE A 21 7.23 -2.03 34.79
C ILE A 21 5.71 -2.15 34.66
N PRO A 22 4.95 -1.07 34.48
CA PRO A 22 3.57 -1.21 34.05
C PRO A 22 3.61 -1.94 32.71
N SER A 23 3.16 -3.19 32.74
CA SER A 23 2.80 -3.97 31.57
C SER A 23 1.60 -3.31 30.89
N SER A 24 1.87 -2.29 30.07
CA SER A 24 0.99 -1.80 29.00
C SER A 24 1.66 -0.64 28.23
N LEU A 25 2.73 -0.92 27.50
CA LEU A 25 2.82 -0.36 26.16
C LEU A 25 2.45 -1.50 25.21
N ALA A 26 1.13 -1.65 24.99
CA ALA A 26 0.68 -2.19 23.72
C ALA A 26 1.14 -1.17 22.67
N THR A 27 2.33 -1.36 22.12
CA THR A 27 2.66 -0.81 20.81
C THR A 27 1.51 -1.25 19.91
N ALA A 28 0.68 -0.30 19.49
CA ALA A 28 -0.29 -0.54 18.45
C ALA A 28 0.51 -1.15 17.29
N GLN A 29 0.30 -2.43 17.05
CA GLN A 29 0.89 -3.09 15.90
C GLN A 29 0.25 -2.40 14.71
N GLU A 30 0.99 -1.50 14.06
CA GLU A 30 0.59 -0.91 12.79
C GLU A 30 0.36 -2.09 11.83
N THR A 31 -0.91 -2.43 11.61
CA THR A 31 -1.29 -3.44 10.63
C THR A 31 -1.14 -2.81 9.25
N SER A 32 0.10 -2.69 8.76
CA SER A 32 0.35 -2.46 7.35
C SER A 32 -0.18 -3.66 6.58
N GLN A 33 -1.23 -3.48 5.80
CA GLN A 33 -1.71 -4.53 4.91
C GLN A 33 -0.93 -4.44 3.60
N THR A 34 -0.03 -5.39 3.38
CA THR A 34 0.62 -5.58 2.08
C THR A 34 -0.25 -6.48 1.22
N GLN A 35 -0.68 -5.95 0.07
CA GLN A 35 -1.47 -6.67 -0.92
C GLN A 35 -0.68 -6.75 -2.23
N VAL A 36 -0.79 -7.89 -2.91
CA VAL A 36 -0.18 -8.13 -4.22
C VAL A 36 -1.22 -7.89 -5.30
N TYR A 37 -0.82 -7.19 -6.35
CA TYR A 37 -1.62 -6.81 -7.50
C TYR A 37 -0.88 -7.16 -8.79
N SER A 38 -1.57 -7.08 -9.92
CA SER A 38 -0.98 -7.18 -11.25
C SER A 38 -1.22 -5.89 -12.02
N THR A 39 -0.24 -5.44 -12.80
CA THR A 39 -0.39 -4.34 -13.75
C THR A 39 -1.32 -4.76 -14.88
N GLU A 40 -1.76 -3.79 -15.69
CA GLU A 40 -2.54 -4.05 -16.90
C GLU A 40 -1.80 -5.01 -17.88
N ASN A 41 -0.46 -5.04 -17.83
CA ASN A 41 0.38 -5.90 -18.65
C ASN A 41 0.85 -7.18 -17.94
N GLY A 42 0.37 -7.46 -16.72
CA GLY A 42 0.56 -8.72 -16.01
C GLY A 42 1.70 -8.77 -14.99
N SER A 43 2.54 -7.73 -14.90
CA SER A 43 3.61 -7.66 -13.90
C SER A 43 3.05 -7.51 -12.48
N SER A 44 3.59 -8.27 -11.53
CA SER A 44 3.13 -8.17 -10.14
C SER A 44 3.74 -6.96 -9.42
N TYR A 45 2.95 -6.27 -8.61
CA TYR A 45 3.42 -5.21 -7.72
C TYR A 45 2.78 -5.31 -6.34
N THR A 46 3.40 -4.69 -5.34
CA THR A 46 2.87 -4.70 -3.97
C THR A 46 2.39 -3.32 -3.56
N VAL A 47 1.29 -3.27 -2.83
CA VAL A 47 0.80 -2.05 -2.17
C VAL A 47 0.76 -2.31 -0.68
N ALA A 48 1.48 -1.50 0.10
CA ALA A 48 1.38 -1.46 1.55
C ALA A 48 0.72 -0.13 1.94
N SER A 49 -0.31 -0.18 2.79
CA SER A 49 -0.95 1.04 3.30
C SER A 49 -1.21 0.97 4.80
N SER A 50 -1.13 2.12 5.44
CA SER A 50 -1.38 2.35 6.86
C SER A 50 -1.95 3.76 7.06
N GLU A 51 -2.23 4.14 8.30
CA GLU A 51 -2.64 5.51 8.62
C GLU A 51 -1.60 6.59 8.25
N ASN A 52 -0.33 6.20 8.11
CA ASN A 52 0.76 7.09 7.76
C ASN A 52 0.94 7.28 6.24
N GLY A 53 0.24 6.51 5.41
CA GLY A 53 0.35 6.63 3.97
C GLY A 53 0.37 5.30 3.25
N THR A 54 0.79 5.35 1.99
CA THR A 54 0.79 4.22 1.07
C THR A 54 2.13 4.11 0.36
N GLU A 55 2.62 2.89 0.18
CA GLU A 55 3.78 2.56 -0.63
C GLU A 55 3.39 1.52 -1.68
N ILE A 56 3.78 1.77 -2.92
CA ILE A 56 3.59 0.90 -4.09
C ILE A 56 4.97 0.57 -4.63
N VAL A 57 5.26 -0.72 -4.79
CA VAL A 57 6.56 -1.21 -5.25
C VAL A 57 6.38 -2.09 -6.48
N ILE A 58 7.01 -1.68 -7.58
CA ILE A 58 6.91 -2.30 -8.89
C ILE A 58 8.31 -2.78 -9.31
N PRO A 59 8.59 -4.09 -9.24
CA PRO A 59 9.82 -4.66 -9.76
C PRO A 59 9.76 -4.77 -11.29
N ILE A 60 10.81 -4.32 -11.96
CA ILE A 60 11.00 -4.44 -13.41
C ILE A 60 12.29 -5.19 -13.65
N TYR A 61 12.19 -6.40 -14.20
CA TYR A 61 13.33 -7.21 -14.61
C TYR A 61 13.57 -7.06 -16.09
N VAL A 62 14.77 -6.63 -16.46
CA VAL A 62 15.24 -6.67 -17.85
C VAL A 62 16.37 -7.67 -17.92
N ILE A 63 16.21 -8.66 -18.79
CA ILE A 63 17.18 -9.73 -19.00
C ILE A 63 17.62 -9.68 -20.45
N TYR A 64 18.93 -9.74 -20.67
CA TYR A 64 19.54 -9.77 -21.98
C TYR A 64 20.55 -10.91 -22.05
N ASP A 65 20.44 -11.71 -23.09
CA ASP A 65 21.34 -12.80 -23.42
C ASP A 65 22.23 -12.35 -24.58
N GLU A 66 23.52 -12.19 -24.31
CA GLU A 66 24.50 -11.68 -25.27
C GLU A 66 24.77 -12.66 -26.41
N GLU A 67 24.70 -13.97 -26.14
CA GLU A 67 24.98 -15.02 -27.13
C GLU A 67 23.90 -15.05 -28.21
N THR A 68 22.64 -15.01 -27.78
CA THR A 68 21.48 -15.04 -28.68
C THR A 68 21.07 -13.65 -29.15
N GLN A 69 21.64 -12.61 -28.53
CA GLN A 69 21.21 -11.21 -28.63
C GLN A 69 19.71 -11.05 -28.37
N GLN A 70 19.11 -11.90 -27.54
CA GLN A 70 17.71 -11.83 -27.16
C GLN A 70 17.54 -11.19 -25.79
N GLY A 71 16.46 -10.43 -25.64
CA GLY A 71 16.10 -9.75 -24.41
C GLY A 71 14.63 -10.01 -24.13
N TYR A 72 14.32 -10.16 -22.84
CA TYR A 72 12.97 -10.44 -22.37
C TYR A 72 12.78 -9.86 -20.97
N GLN A 73 11.51 -9.59 -20.65
CA GLN A 73 11.09 -9.20 -19.31
C GLN A 73 10.53 -10.40 -18.59
N LEU A 74 10.81 -10.47 -17.30
CA LEU A 74 10.24 -11.48 -16.41
C LEU A 74 9.51 -10.80 -15.26
N THR A 75 8.43 -11.42 -14.83
CA THR A 75 7.89 -11.19 -13.49
C THR A 75 8.91 -11.68 -12.45
N GLU A 76 8.78 -11.21 -11.20
CA GLU A 76 9.57 -11.71 -10.07
C GLU A 76 9.50 -13.25 -9.99
N SER A 77 8.32 -13.82 -10.15
CA SER A 77 8.11 -15.27 -10.03
C SER A 77 8.86 -16.06 -11.11
N GLU A 78 8.83 -15.58 -12.36
CA GLU A 78 9.53 -16.21 -13.47
C GLU A 78 11.04 -16.06 -13.33
N TYR A 79 11.51 -14.90 -12.87
CA TYR A 79 12.93 -14.71 -12.58
C TYR A 79 13.41 -15.68 -11.50
N GLN A 80 12.71 -15.81 -10.38
CA GLN A 80 13.10 -16.72 -9.31
C GLN A 80 13.14 -18.19 -9.76
N GLN A 81 12.25 -18.59 -10.68
CA GLN A 81 12.23 -19.94 -11.26
C GLN A 81 13.41 -20.17 -12.23
N ARG A 82 13.82 -19.14 -12.97
CA ARG A 82 14.84 -19.25 -14.03
C ARG A 82 16.25 -18.87 -13.58
N LYS A 83 16.42 -18.18 -12.45
CA LYS A 83 17.71 -17.59 -12.04
C LYS A 83 18.88 -18.57 -12.04
N SER A 84 18.65 -19.86 -11.76
CA SER A 84 19.71 -20.88 -11.73
C SER A 84 20.14 -21.38 -13.12
N SER A 85 19.31 -21.19 -14.15
CA SER A 85 19.64 -21.53 -15.55
C SER A 85 20.15 -20.35 -16.37
N LEU A 86 20.09 -19.13 -15.83
CA LEU A 86 20.72 -17.95 -16.41
C LEU A 86 22.22 -17.99 -16.09
N SER A 87 23.04 -18.41 -17.06
CA SER A 87 24.49 -18.54 -16.91
C SER A 87 25.15 -17.17 -16.72
N PRO A 88 26.05 -16.98 -15.73
CA PRO A 88 26.41 -15.63 -15.25
C PRO A 88 27.35 -14.82 -16.17
N MET A 89 27.93 -15.40 -17.23
CA MET A 89 28.91 -14.67 -18.07
C MET A 89 28.30 -14.03 -19.31
N THR A 90 27.18 -14.55 -19.84
CA THR A 90 26.56 -14.08 -21.09
C THR A 90 25.11 -13.61 -20.91
N VAL A 91 24.53 -13.81 -19.73
CA VAL A 91 23.22 -13.25 -19.39
C VAL A 91 23.38 -12.05 -18.45
N SER A 92 23.00 -10.89 -18.95
CA SER A 92 22.84 -9.67 -18.19
C SER A 92 21.47 -9.63 -17.53
N VAL A 93 21.44 -9.34 -16.23
CA VAL A 93 20.21 -9.12 -15.48
C VAL A 93 20.29 -7.78 -14.78
N ILE A 94 19.30 -6.93 -15.04
CA ILE A 94 19.07 -5.72 -14.26
C ILE A 94 17.64 -5.71 -13.71
N ARG A 95 17.54 -5.40 -12.42
CA ARG A 95 16.25 -5.14 -11.77
C ARG A 95 16.18 -3.70 -11.30
N TYR A 96 15.27 -2.95 -11.89
CA TYR A 96 14.82 -1.68 -11.33
C TYR A 96 13.67 -1.95 -10.37
N GLN A 97 13.72 -1.38 -9.18
CA GLN A 97 12.55 -1.28 -8.32
C GLN A 97 12.03 0.14 -8.41
N VAL A 98 10.88 0.33 -9.05
CA VAL A 98 10.17 1.59 -8.98
C VAL A 98 9.37 1.60 -7.69
N ALA A 99 9.61 2.60 -6.86
CA ALA A 99 8.88 2.81 -5.61
C ALA A 99 8.11 4.12 -5.70
N ILE A 100 6.85 4.08 -5.31
CA ILE A 100 5.94 5.22 -5.23
C ILE A 100 5.37 5.24 -3.81
N SER A 101 5.63 6.30 -3.06
CA SER A 101 5.13 6.46 -1.71
C SER A 101 4.35 7.76 -1.57
N ALA A 102 3.19 7.72 -0.95
CA ALA A 102 2.37 8.87 -0.63
C ALA A 102 2.23 8.98 0.89
N ASN A 103 2.80 10.02 1.48
CA ASN A 103 2.76 10.26 2.93
C ASN A 103 2.64 11.76 3.20
N ASN A 104 1.71 12.13 4.09
CA ASN A 104 1.47 13.49 4.54
C ASN A 104 1.30 14.51 3.39
N GLY A 105 0.67 14.07 2.30
CA GLY A 105 0.41 14.89 1.12
C GLY A 105 1.60 15.10 0.20
N ILE A 106 2.66 14.30 0.37
CA ILE A 106 3.82 14.27 -0.53
C ILE A 106 3.82 12.93 -1.25
N LEU A 107 3.73 12.99 -2.57
CA LEU A 107 3.92 11.85 -3.47
C LEU A 107 5.40 11.81 -3.88
N THR A 108 6.14 10.81 -3.40
CA THR A 108 7.51 10.53 -3.81
C THR A 108 7.51 9.34 -4.75
N TYR A 109 8.21 9.44 -5.88
CA TYR A 109 8.38 8.31 -6.79
C TYR A 109 9.78 8.31 -7.41
N GLY A 110 10.28 7.12 -7.69
CA GLY A 110 11.64 6.96 -8.19
C GLY A 110 12.00 5.52 -8.42
N TYR A 111 13.28 5.28 -8.68
CA TYR A 111 13.80 3.94 -8.90
C TYR A 111 14.95 3.63 -7.92
N THR A 112 15.22 2.34 -7.75
CA THR A 112 16.45 1.84 -7.12
C THR A 112 16.92 0.61 -7.89
N ILE A 113 18.22 0.49 -8.14
CA ILE A 113 18.79 -0.72 -8.73
C ILE A 113 18.91 -1.79 -7.65
N LYS A 114 18.19 -2.89 -7.80
CA LYS A 114 18.14 -3.99 -6.81
C LYS A 114 18.92 -5.22 -7.25
N THR A 115 19.14 -5.39 -8.54
CA THR A 115 19.89 -6.53 -9.09
C THR A 115 20.71 -6.06 -10.28
N LEU A 116 21.96 -6.50 -10.32
CA LEU A 116 22.90 -6.36 -11.42
C LEU A 116 23.70 -7.66 -11.48
N ALA A 117 23.66 -8.33 -12.61
CA ALA A 117 24.47 -9.51 -12.91
C ALA A 117 24.85 -9.49 -14.39
N GLY A 118 26.02 -10.07 -14.71
CA GLY A 118 26.58 -10.05 -16.06
C GLY A 118 27.01 -8.66 -16.52
N PRO A 119 27.21 -8.48 -17.84
CA PRO A 119 27.54 -7.21 -18.44
C PRO A 119 26.48 -6.14 -18.18
N ILE A 120 26.89 -4.92 -17.87
CA ILE A 120 25.97 -3.82 -17.55
C ILE A 120 25.47 -3.12 -18.83
N PRO A 121 24.25 -2.56 -18.83
CA PRO A 121 23.78 -1.75 -19.93
C PRO A 121 24.66 -0.50 -20.15
N THR A 122 24.62 0.05 -21.36
CA THR A 122 25.29 1.33 -21.67
C THR A 122 24.49 2.52 -21.15
N THR A 123 23.17 2.46 -21.32
CA THR A 123 22.23 3.48 -20.86
C THR A 123 20.90 2.87 -20.45
N ALA A 124 20.16 3.55 -19.58
CA ALA A 124 18.76 3.27 -19.35
C ALA A 124 17.97 4.57 -19.15
N LYS A 125 16.69 4.56 -19.53
CA LYS A 125 15.73 5.61 -19.20
C LYS A 125 14.58 4.96 -18.45
N ILE A 126 14.18 5.54 -17.33
CA ILE A 126 12.99 5.17 -16.57
C ILE A 126 12.12 6.40 -16.46
N HIS A 127 10.96 6.37 -17.11
CA HIS A 127 9.92 7.36 -17.02
C HIS A 127 8.86 6.89 -16.03
N VAL A 128 8.49 7.75 -15.08
CA VAL A 128 7.37 7.50 -14.17
C VAL A 128 6.41 8.67 -14.28
N ALA A 129 5.15 8.39 -14.64
CA ALA A 129 4.07 9.36 -14.68
C ALA A 129 2.99 9.00 -13.65
N SER A 130 2.61 9.99 -12.84
CA SER A 130 1.44 9.95 -11.98
C SER A 130 0.23 10.50 -12.74
N LEU A 131 -0.84 9.72 -12.76
CA LEU A 131 -2.09 10.05 -13.44
C LEU A 131 -3.21 10.14 -12.40
N VAL A 132 -4.11 11.10 -12.56
CA VAL A 132 -5.24 11.30 -11.63
C VAL A 132 -6.57 11.34 -12.35
N SER A 133 -7.59 10.74 -11.73
CA SER A 133 -8.99 11.04 -12.00
C SER A 133 -9.61 11.75 -10.79
N SER A 134 -10.23 12.89 -11.05
CA SER A 134 -10.78 13.75 -10.00
C SER A 134 -12.16 13.35 -9.50
N THR A 135 -12.81 12.37 -10.13
CA THR A 135 -14.22 12.06 -9.86
C THR A 135 -14.42 10.61 -9.44
N THR A 136 -14.07 9.64 -10.29
CA THR A 136 -14.35 8.21 -10.07
C THR A 136 -13.21 7.32 -10.54
N ARG A 137 -13.16 6.08 -10.04
CA ARG A 137 -12.18 5.05 -10.43
C ARG A 137 -12.06 4.85 -11.94
N TYR A 138 -13.18 4.91 -12.65
CA TYR A 138 -13.28 4.65 -14.09
C TYR A 138 -13.39 5.95 -14.92
N GLY A 139 -13.13 7.11 -14.30
CA GLY A 139 -13.12 8.38 -15.00
C GLY A 139 -11.94 8.53 -15.96
N LEU A 140 -11.89 9.67 -16.64
CA LEU A 140 -10.72 10.05 -17.43
C LEU A 140 -9.54 10.37 -16.48
N TYR A 141 -8.36 9.88 -16.84
CA TYR A 141 -7.12 10.15 -16.14
C TYR A 141 -6.28 11.17 -16.91
N SER A 142 -5.80 12.20 -16.22
CA SER A 142 -4.85 13.17 -16.74
C SER A 142 -3.54 13.10 -15.98
N GLN A 143 -2.44 13.49 -16.62
CA GLN A 143 -1.13 13.50 -15.95
C GLN A 143 -1.10 14.60 -14.88
N TRP A 144 -0.76 14.20 -13.66
CA TRP A 144 -0.50 15.11 -12.54
C TRP A 144 0.96 15.57 -12.53
N GLY A 145 1.88 14.61 -12.63
CA GLY A 145 3.31 14.85 -12.59
C GLY A 145 4.08 13.69 -13.20
N SER A 146 5.33 13.93 -13.59
CA SER A 146 6.20 12.88 -14.11
C SER A 146 7.69 13.17 -13.86
N ALA A 147 8.52 12.13 -13.97
CA ALA A 147 9.97 12.22 -13.94
C ALA A 147 10.58 11.32 -15.02
N ASP A 148 11.65 11.81 -15.61
CA ASP A 148 12.57 11.02 -16.42
C ASP A 148 13.87 10.81 -15.64
N PHE A 149 14.22 9.54 -15.44
CA PHE A 149 15.49 9.13 -14.84
C PHE A 149 16.37 8.52 -15.92
N ASN A 150 17.37 9.28 -16.36
CA ASN A 150 18.36 8.80 -17.32
C ASN A 150 19.59 8.27 -16.56
N LEU A 151 20.03 7.08 -16.91
CA LEU A 151 21.18 6.38 -16.38
C LEU A 151 22.20 6.18 -17.49
N ILE A 152 23.48 6.33 -17.14
CA ILE A 152 24.63 5.96 -17.96
C ILE A 152 25.45 4.89 -17.26
N GLY A 153 26.40 4.26 -17.94
CA GLY A 153 27.27 3.19 -17.43
C GLY A 153 27.69 3.31 -15.96
N SER A 154 28.13 4.49 -15.51
CA SER A 154 28.58 4.74 -14.13
C SER A 154 27.45 4.77 -13.08
N ASP A 155 26.20 4.95 -13.49
CA ASP A 155 25.03 4.97 -12.60
C ASP A 155 24.55 3.54 -12.23
N PHE A 156 24.99 2.51 -12.96
CA PHE A 156 24.62 1.11 -12.70
C PHE A 156 25.37 0.54 -11.50
N VAL A 157 25.01 1.01 -10.30
CA VAL A 157 25.54 0.57 -9.02
C VAL A 157 24.38 0.06 -8.16
N LEU A 158 24.56 -1.11 -7.53
CA LEU A 158 23.54 -1.68 -6.65
C LEU A 158 23.18 -0.72 -5.51
N GLY A 159 21.88 -0.56 -5.26
CA GLY A 159 21.35 0.34 -4.25
C GLY A 159 21.24 1.80 -4.68
N THR A 160 21.84 2.19 -5.81
CA THR A 160 21.69 3.56 -6.35
C THR A 160 20.27 3.77 -6.85
N GLY A 161 19.74 4.96 -6.58
CA GLY A 161 18.41 5.37 -6.96
C GLY A 161 18.27 6.88 -7.00
N LYS A 162 17.25 7.36 -7.70
CA LYS A 162 16.85 8.77 -7.70
C LYS A 162 15.34 8.84 -7.51
N THR A 163 14.89 9.90 -6.88
CA THR A 163 13.48 10.15 -6.58
C THR A 163 13.08 11.56 -7.00
N LYS A 164 11.80 11.73 -7.30
CA LYS A 164 11.12 13.02 -7.42
C LYS A 164 9.99 13.08 -6.40
N GLN A 165 9.65 14.29 -5.97
CA GLN A 165 8.49 14.56 -5.13
C GLN A 165 7.54 15.52 -5.81
N ASP A 166 6.24 15.25 -5.69
CA ASP A 166 5.15 16.15 -6.05
C ASP A 166 4.19 16.27 -4.85
N ASN A 167 3.54 17.43 -4.71
CA ASN A 167 2.53 17.62 -3.66
C ASN A 167 1.17 17.05 -4.08
N MET A 168 0.43 16.54 -3.10
CA MET A 168 -0.95 16.08 -3.22
C MET A 168 -1.86 17.00 -2.41
N TYR A 169 -2.76 17.70 -3.09
CA TYR A 169 -3.64 18.68 -2.44
C TYR A 169 -5.05 18.15 -2.21
N ASN A 170 -5.47 17.14 -2.97
CA ASN A 170 -6.84 16.65 -2.98
C ASN A 170 -6.87 15.12 -2.90
N THR A 171 -8.01 14.59 -2.49
CA THR A 171 -8.34 13.18 -2.70
C THR A 171 -8.55 12.93 -4.18
N TYR A 172 -7.86 11.95 -4.75
CA TYR A 172 -7.98 11.55 -6.15
C TYR A 172 -7.89 10.03 -6.31
N TYR A 173 -8.35 9.55 -7.45
CA TYR A 173 -7.97 8.23 -7.93
C TYR A 173 -6.65 8.35 -8.68
N TRP A 174 -5.64 7.60 -8.25
CA TRP A 174 -4.28 7.62 -8.79
C TRP A 174 -3.98 6.37 -9.59
N LYS A 175 -3.37 6.54 -10.76
CA LYS A 175 -2.67 5.48 -11.51
C LYS A 175 -1.22 5.90 -11.70
N PHE A 176 -0.34 4.92 -11.84
CA PHE A 176 1.06 5.17 -12.16
C PHE A 176 1.41 4.43 -13.43
N ARG A 177 1.95 5.15 -14.41
CA ARG A 177 2.49 4.61 -15.64
C ARG A 177 4.01 4.67 -15.60
N ILE A 178 4.65 3.56 -15.94
CA ILE A 178 6.09 3.42 -15.92
C ILE A 178 6.52 2.93 -17.30
N ASN A 179 7.39 3.70 -17.94
CA ASN A 179 8.04 3.28 -19.18
C ASN A 179 9.53 3.17 -18.92
N SER A 180 10.16 2.08 -19.36
CA SER A 180 11.62 1.99 -19.33
C SER A 180 12.20 1.57 -20.66
N SER A 181 13.40 2.04 -20.95
CA SER A 181 14.21 1.57 -22.06
C SER A 181 15.63 1.29 -21.57
N THR A 182 16.17 0.11 -21.86
CA THR A 182 17.54 -0.27 -21.49
C THR A 182 18.31 -0.58 -22.77
N THR A 183 19.46 0.07 -22.95
CA THR A 183 20.31 -0.10 -24.14
C THR A 183 21.58 -0.86 -23.77
N TRP A 184 21.92 -1.87 -24.56
CA TRP A 184 23.09 -2.73 -24.35
C TRP A 184 24.26 -2.33 -25.24
N ALA A 185 25.45 -2.88 -24.98
CA ALA A 185 26.65 -2.60 -25.78
C ALA A 185 26.52 -3.02 -27.25
N SER A 186 25.68 -4.03 -27.53
CA SER A 186 25.32 -4.46 -28.89
C SER A 186 24.46 -3.45 -29.66
N GLY A 187 23.94 -2.42 -28.99
CA GLY A 187 22.97 -1.48 -29.55
C GLY A 187 21.51 -1.94 -29.45
N ARG A 188 21.26 -3.16 -28.93
CA ARG A 188 19.90 -3.62 -28.62
C ARG A 188 19.25 -2.73 -27.57
N VAL A 189 17.95 -2.46 -27.75
CA VAL A 189 17.11 -1.73 -26.79
C VAL A 189 15.96 -2.61 -26.36
N ASP A 190 15.79 -2.80 -25.05
CA ASP A 190 14.64 -3.48 -24.45
C ASP A 190 13.72 -2.47 -23.77
N LEU A 191 12.41 -2.57 -24.01
CA LEU A 191 11.40 -1.60 -23.59
C LEU A 191 10.38 -2.21 -22.64
N SER A 192 10.05 -1.55 -21.52
CA SER A 192 8.94 -1.91 -20.63
C SER A 192 7.86 -0.82 -20.62
N ASP A 193 6.61 -1.22 -20.49
CA ASP A 193 5.47 -0.33 -20.22
C ASP A 193 4.62 -1.01 -19.16
N GLU A 194 4.39 -0.33 -18.04
CA GLU A 194 3.63 -0.85 -16.92
C GLU A 194 2.65 0.22 -16.46
N THR A 195 1.41 -0.17 -16.20
CA THR A 195 0.41 0.72 -15.61
C THR A 195 -0.27 0.02 -14.44
N THR A 196 -0.32 0.68 -13.30
CA THR A 196 -0.98 0.16 -12.10
C THR A 196 -2.50 0.26 -12.23
N ASP A 197 -3.20 -0.48 -11.37
CA ASP A 197 -4.61 -0.19 -11.09
C ASP A 197 -4.78 1.21 -10.50
N ALA A 198 -6.03 1.65 -10.45
CA ALA A 198 -6.41 2.88 -9.77
C ALA A 198 -6.45 2.71 -8.24
N PHE A 199 -5.96 3.72 -7.52
CA PHE A 199 -6.00 3.79 -6.05
C PHE A 199 -6.68 5.06 -5.61
N LEU A 200 -7.73 4.95 -4.79
CA LEU A 200 -8.32 6.11 -4.15
C LEU A 200 -7.45 6.50 -2.95
N LEU A 201 -6.68 7.58 -3.07
CA LEU A 201 -5.85 8.11 -2.00
C LEU A 201 -6.47 9.42 -1.51
N ASN A 202 -6.55 9.60 -0.19
CA ASN A 202 -6.90 10.91 0.37
C ASN A 202 -5.75 11.91 0.22
N LYS A 203 -5.96 13.17 0.63
CA LYS A 203 -4.93 14.22 0.48
C LYS A 203 -3.65 13.98 1.28
N LYS A 204 -3.66 13.03 2.24
CA LYS A 204 -2.46 12.60 2.96
C LYS A 204 -1.74 11.42 2.32
N GLY A 205 -2.28 10.83 1.24
CA GLY A 205 -1.71 9.65 0.61
C GLY A 205 -2.13 8.32 1.21
N VAL A 206 -3.18 8.31 2.05
CA VAL A 206 -3.70 7.07 2.64
C VAL A 206 -4.73 6.44 1.70
N LEU A 207 -4.57 5.14 1.44
CA LEU A 207 -5.46 4.36 0.60
C LEU A 207 -6.84 4.20 1.25
N TYR A 208 -7.90 4.33 0.47
CA TYR A 208 -9.25 4.01 0.93
C TYR A 208 -9.33 2.52 1.30
N PRO A 209 -9.82 2.16 2.50
CA PRO A 209 -9.85 0.77 2.94
C PRO A 209 -10.68 -0.11 2.01
N LYS A 210 -10.16 -1.30 1.68
CA LYS A 210 -10.92 -2.37 1.05
C LYS A 210 -11.43 -3.31 2.13
N TYR A 211 -12.74 -3.32 2.36
CA TYR A 211 -13.36 -4.13 3.40
C TYR A 211 -14.75 -4.58 2.96
N SER A 212 -15.09 -5.81 3.30
CA SER A 212 -16.44 -6.34 3.26
C SER A 212 -16.76 -6.95 4.62
N ASP A 213 -17.95 -6.69 5.14
CA ASP A 213 -18.41 -7.31 6.37
C ASP A 213 -18.42 -8.84 6.22
N PRO A 214 -17.72 -9.59 7.09
CA PRO A 214 -17.45 -11.02 6.90
C PRO A 214 -18.71 -11.89 6.95
N GLN A 215 -19.79 -11.44 7.59
CA GLN A 215 -21.04 -12.18 7.66
C GLN A 215 -22.00 -11.83 6.52
N SER A 216 -22.28 -10.54 6.30
CA SER A 216 -23.26 -10.10 5.31
C SER A 216 -22.71 -9.94 3.90
N GLY A 217 -21.39 -9.83 3.75
CA GLY A 217 -20.74 -9.50 2.48
C GLY A 217 -20.96 -8.05 2.04
N ILE A 218 -21.56 -7.19 2.86
CA ILE A 218 -21.71 -5.76 2.56
C ILE A 218 -20.31 -5.16 2.40
N ALA A 219 -19.99 -4.72 1.19
CA ALA A 219 -18.72 -4.12 0.85
C ALA A 219 -18.73 -2.60 1.09
N LEU A 220 -17.58 -2.05 1.49
CA LEU A 220 -17.39 -0.61 1.50
C LEU A 220 -17.60 -0.01 0.13
N ILE A 221 -18.40 1.05 0.08
CA ILE A 221 -18.55 1.88 -1.11
C ILE A 221 -17.34 2.79 -1.21
N GLU A 222 -16.64 2.76 -2.34
CA GLU A 222 -15.65 3.79 -2.67
C GLU A 222 -16.37 5.10 -3.04
N PRO A 223 -16.05 6.23 -2.37
CA PRO A 223 -16.68 7.50 -2.66
C PRO A 223 -16.18 8.09 -3.97
N ARG A 224 -16.92 9.08 -4.50
CA ARG A 224 -16.34 9.99 -5.47
C ARG A 224 -15.17 10.76 -4.84
N ALA A 225 -14.23 11.21 -5.66
CA ALA A 225 -13.09 12.02 -5.21
C ALA A 225 -13.38 13.54 -5.16
N ASP A 226 -14.50 13.99 -5.76
CA ASP A 226 -14.92 15.40 -5.85
C ASP A 226 -16.12 15.76 -4.96
N MET A 227 -16.46 14.94 -3.96
CA MET A 227 -17.55 15.24 -3.03
C MET A 227 -17.34 16.58 -2.32
N VAL A 228 -18.40 17.39 -2.31
CA VAL A 228 -18.45 18.67 -1.63
C VAL A 228 -19.26 18.51 -0.33
N PRO A 229 -18.82 19.09 0.80
CA PRO A 229 -19.60 19.08 2.03
C PRO A 229 -21.03 19.61 1.81
N ASN A 230 -22.01 18.79 2.17
CA ASN A 230 -23.44 19.10 2.16
C ASN A 230 -24.08 18.34 3.32
N PRO A 231 -23.91 18.83 4.56
CA PRO A 231 -24.25 18.07 5.75
C PRO A 231 -25.76 17.89 5.90
N ARG A 232 -26.17 16.71 6.36
CA ARG A 232 -27.54 16.44 6.80
C ARG A 232 -27.57 15.82 8.20
N THR A 233 -28.74 15.85 8.84
CA THR A 233 -28.99 15.10 10.07
C THR A 233 -29.47 13.69 9.73
N PRO A 234 -28.86 12.62 10.29
CA PRO A 234 -29.37 11.27 10.14
C PRO A 234 -30.70 11.09 10.89
N SER A 235 -31.58 10.23 10.38
CA SER A 235 -32.82 9.85 11.05
C SER A 235 -32.51 9.19 12.39
N SER A 236 -33.19 9.57 13.47
CA SER A 236 -33.00 8.93 14.79
C SER A 236 -33.22 7.41 14.81
N THR A 237 -33.85 6.85 13.77
CA THR A 237 -34.17 5.43 13.65
C THR A 237 -33.25 4.65 12.70
N TYR A 238 -32.26 5.29 12.03
CA TYR A 238 -31.42 4.61 11.03
C TYR A 238 -30.74 3.35 11.60
N ARG A 239 -30.22 3.44 12.83
CA ARG A 239 -29.52 2.34 13.48
C ARG A 239 -30.45 1.16 13.72
N THR A 240 -31.61 1.39 14.33
CA THR A 240 -32.59 0.33 14.60
C THR A 240 -33.11 -0.30 13.32
N ASN A 241 -33.36 0.51 12.29
CA ASN A 241 -33.80 0.03 10.98
C ASN A 241 -32.73 -0.85 10.31
N PHE A 242 -31.46 -0.45 10.39
CA PHE A 242 -30.34 -1.24 9.88
C PHE A 242 -30.17 -2.57 10.63
N MET A 243 -30.21 -2.55 11.97
CA MET A 243 -30.14 -3.77 12.77
C MET A 243 -31.24 -4.76 12.41
N LYS A 244 -32.48 -4.27 12.25
CA LYS A 244 -33.61 -5.10 11.83
C LYS A 244 -33.42 -5.66 10.43
N HIS A 245 -33.00 -4.83 9.48
CA HIS A 245 -32.75 -5.26 8.11
C HIS A 245 -31.64 -6.31 8.07
N TYR A 246 -30.51 -6.06 8.73
CA TYR A 246 -29.37 -6.96 8.79
C TYR A 246 -29.77 -8.33 9.37
N ASN A 247 -30.44 -8.34 10.53
CA ASN A 247 -30.88 -9.59 11.17
C ASN A 247 -31.87 -10.38 10.29
N THR A 248 -32.75 -9.67 9.56
CA THR A 248 -33.74 -10.32 8.69
C THR A 248 -33.08 -10.90 7.44
N SER A 249 -32.12 -10.19 6.86
CA SER A 249 -31.47 -10.58 5.59
C SER A 249 -30.34 -11.58 5.76
N PHE A 250 -29.60 -11.51 6.88
CA PHE A 250 -28.35 -12.26 7.09
C PHE A 250 -28.32 -13.07 8.39
N GLY A 251 -29.43 -13.08 9.13
CA GLY A 251 -29.51 -13.70 10.45
C GLY A 251 -28.86 -12.85 11.56
N ASN A 252 -28.98 -13.31 12.80
CA ASN A 252 -28.33 -12.64 13.92
C ASN A 252 -26.80 -12.64 13.76
N PRO A 253 -26.10 -11.54 14.11
CA PRO A 253 -24.65 -11.48 14.07
C PRO A 253 -23.98 -12.62 14.87
N THR A 254 -23.01 -13.28 14.27
CA THR A 254 -22.15 -14.29 14.90
C THR A 254 -20.70 -13.82 15.07
N TYR A 255 -20.29 -12.81 14.29
CA TYR A 255 -18.95 -12.21 14.33
C TYR A 255 -18.84 -11.05 15.32
N PHE A 256 -19.98 -10.54 15.81
CA PHE A 256 -20.08 -9.42 16.75
C PHE A 256 -21.42 -9.48 17.49
N ILE A 257 -21.58 -8.66 18.53
CA ILE A 257 -22.90 -8.29 19.06
C ILE A 257 -23.18 -6.82 18.76
N TRP A 258 -24.45 -6.41 18.69
CA TRP A 258 -24.78 -5.04 18.29
C TRP A 258 -24.23 -3.96 19.24
N ASP A 259 -23.99 -4.31 20.50
CA ASP A 259 -23.40 -3.41 21.51
C ASP A 259 -21.92 -3.19 21.31
N ASP A 260 -21.25 -4.00 20.51
CA ASP A 260 -19.81 -3.92 20.24
C ASP A 260 -19.50 -3.04 19.03
N VAL A 261 -20.49 -2.86 18.15
CA VAL A 261 -20.32 -2.19 16.86
C VAL A 261 -21.14 -0.91 16.75
N GLN A 262 -20.66 -0.01 15.89
CA GLN A 262 -21.41 1.12 15.38
C GLN A 262 -21.93 0.81 13.97
N VAL A 263 -23.08 1.37 13.65
CA VAL A 263 -23.60 1.37 12.27
C VAL A 263 -23.04 2.62 11.62
N HIS A 264 -22.09 2.44 10.72
CA HIS A 264 -21.36 3.52 10.07
C HIS A 264 -21.96 3.88 8.72
N HIS A 265 -22.08 5.17 8.42
CA HIS A 265 -22.38 5.66 7.08
C HIS A 265 -21.11 5.62 6.22
N MET A 266 -21.05 4.72 5.23
CA MET A 266 -19.89 4.56 4.34
C MET A 266 -19.55 5.85 3.59
N ILE A 267 -20.58 6.50 3.04
CA ILE A 267 -20.55 7.92 2.69
C ILE A 267 -21.06 8.70 3.90
N PRO A 268 -20.24 9.57 4.52
CA PRO A 268 -20.63 10.28 5.73
C PRO A 268 -21.79 11.25 5.52
N VAL A 269 -22.56 11.50 6.58
CA VAL A 269 -23.63 12.50 6.61
C VAL A 269 -23.16 13.92 6.28
N ARG A 270 -21.87 14.24 6.52
CA ARG A 270 -21.21 15.51 6.12
C ARG A 270 -21.25 15.74 4.62
N PHE A 271 -21.25 14.66 3.82
CA PHE A 271 -21.29 14.68 2.37
C PHE A 271 -22.65 14.18 1.85
N ASN A 272 -23.71 14.40 2.63
CA ASN A 272 -25.09 14.01 2.33
C ASN A 272 -25.31 12.50 2.14
N GLY A 273 -24.43 11.63 2.65
CA GLY A 273 -24.63 10.17 2.53
C GLY A 273 -25.90 9.73 3.26
N SER A 274 -26.74 8.91 2.62
CA SER A 274 -28.12 8.60 3.04
C SER A 274 -28.23 7.57 4.17
N ASP A 275 -29.39 7.45 4.81
CA ASP A 275 -29.70 6.40 5.80
C ASP A 275 -30.15 5.08 5.13
N ALA A 276 -29.96 4.95 3.82
CA ALA A 276 -30.28 3.74 3.09
C ALA A 276 -29.37 2.59 3.54
N MET A 277 -29.92 1.37 3.58
CA MET A 277 -29.17 0.17 4.00
C MET A 277 -27.90 -0.05 3.16
N SER A 278 -27.93 0.36 1.89
CA SER A 278 -26.78 0.31 0.99
C SER A 278 -25.64 1.26 1.37
N ASN A 279 -25.86 2.26 2.23
CA ASN A 279 -24.84 3.19 2.70
C ASN A 279 -24.39 2.90 4.16
N LEU A 280 -24.86 1.81 4.77
CA LEU A 280 -24.61 1.49 6.16
C LEU A 280 -23.82 0.18 6.30
N ILE A 281 -22.90 0.13 7.26
CA ILE A 281 -22.07 -1.06 7.53
C ILE A 281 -21.73 -1.17 9.03
N PRO A 282 -21.72 -2.37 9.64
CA PRO A 282 -21.28 -2.53 11.02
C PRO A 282 -19.75 -2.47 11.11
N LEU A 283 -19.23 -1.70 12.07
CA LEU A 283 -17.80 -1.56 12.35
C LEU A 283 -17.55 -1.59 13.86
N TRP A 284 -16.39 -2.10 14.29
CA TRP A 284 -16.01 -2.06 15.70
C TRP A 284 -15.99 -0.63 16.21
N LYS A 285 -16.56 -0.42 17.39
CA LYS A 285 -16.50 0.88 18.09
C LYS A 285 -15.04 1.39 18.19
N PRO A 286 -14.81 2.71 18.09
CA PRO A 286 -13.48 3.27 18.30
C PRO A 286 -12.88 2.83 19.64
N GLY A 287 -11.58 2.50 19.65
CA GLY A 287 -10.86 2.06 20.84
C GLY A 287 -11.01 0.58 21.19
N VAL A 288 -11.87 -0.16 20.48
CA VAL A 288 -11.93 -1.63 20.57
C VAL A 288 -10.97 -2.23 19.56
N GLN A 289 -10.21 -3.24 19.98
CA GLN A 289 -9.33 -3.99 19.08
C GLN A 289 -10.19 -4.73 18.05
N PRO A 290 -9.92 -4.56 16.73
CA PRO A 290 -10.63 -5.30 15.69
C PRO A 290 -10.54 -6.81 15.92
N GLN A 291 -11.70 -7.46 15.89
CA GLN A 291 -11.82 -8.91 16.01
C GLN A 291 -12.66 -9.45 14.85
N ASN A 292 -12.47 -10.75 14.57
CA ASN A 292 -13.28 -11.51 13.62
C ASN A 292 -13.31 -10.90 12.21
N GLY A 293 -12.25 -10.17 11.82
CA GLY A 293 -12.13 -9.55 10.50
C GLY A 293 -12.97 -8.30 10.28
N ILE A 294 -13.70 -7.79 11.29
CA ILE A 294 -14.48 -6.55 11.18
C ILE A 294 -13.55 -5.34 11.31
N LEU A 295 -13.72 -4.35 10.44
CA LEU A 295 -12.89 -3.14 10.43
C LEU A 295 -13.22 -2.21 11.61
N SER A 296 -12.21 -1.51 12.15
CA SER A 296 -12.44 -0.46 13.16
C SER A 296 -13.06 0.79 12.53
N HIS A 297 -14.02 1.39 13.22
CA HIS A 297 -14.62 2.66 12.84
C HIS A 297 -13.58 3.82 12.78
N SER A 298 -12.48 3.73 13.54
CA SER A 298 -11.43 4.75 13.52
C SER A 298 -10.72 4.84 12.16
N VAL A 299 -10.62 3.74 11.42
CA VAL A 299 -9.93 3.70 10.12
C VAL A 299 -10.65 4.58 9.11
N LEU A 300 -11.97 4.42 8.97
CA LEU A 300 -12.76 5.25 8.05
C LEU A 300 -12.86 6.70 8.49
N ASN A 301 -13.05 6.94 9.79
CA ASN A 301 -13.06 8.30 10.32
C ASN A 301 -11.75 9.04 10.01
N SER A 302 -10.61 8.39 10.23
CA SER A 302 -9.29 8.98 9.97
C SER A 302 -9.05 9.21 8.48
N TRP A 303 -9.53 8.31 7.63
CA TRP A 303 -9.45 8.50 6.19
C TRP A 303 -10.29 9.70 5.74
N TRP A 304 -11.56 9.77 6.16
CA TRP A 304 -12.49 10.85 5.82
C TRP A 304 -12.09 12.21 6.42
N ALA A 305 -11.41 12.23 7.56
CA ALA A 305 -10.88 13.47 8.15
C ALA A 305 -9.85 14.16 7.24
N ASN A 306 -9.21 13.39 6.34
CA ASN A 306 -8.23 13.89 5.39
C ASN A 306 -8.76 13.89 3.93
N TYR A 307 -10.08 13.73 3.75
CA TYR A 307 -10.68 13.69 2.42
C TYR A 307 -10.68 15.06 1.71
N TYR A 308 -11.03 16.11 2.44
CA TYR A 308 -11.09 17.50 1.97
C TYR A 308 -10.03 18.33 2.69
#